data_AF-A0A954VW62-F1
#
_entry.id   AF-A0A954VW62-F1
#
_cell.length_a   1.000
_cell.length_b   1.000
_cell.length_c   1.000
_cell.angle_alpha   90.00
_cell.angle_beta   90.00
_cell.angle_gamma   90.00
#
_symmetry.space_group_name_H-M   'P 1'
#
loop_
_entity.id
_entity.type
_entity.pdbx_description
1 polymer ?
#
loop_
_entity_poly.entity_id
_entity_poly.type
_entity_poly.pdbx_seq_one_letter_code
_entity_poly.pdbx_strand_id
1 'polypeptide(L)'
;MSSFSLLTDSAFAQETPAAPTPTIFSFLGIPQGAKKVHGALFNRKGKHPKLEKKPPLKALNDPANLESEWPAIKKAAEVKMAEDAAQQKIKGVKYLTEYGCGCYDSDGSVTEAIVATLTDCTESVRVAAIEAVADAARGKCCNNCGQVCCCNEDILKTLARIAYERDETGCYLEASKRVREAAAGALALCCRGRGPVEEEMPEPEKDAEPEDEPEGTDASSEDEPEGAVDETDSDTDEVTPDALESIKKTEDDFTFNQFSQADVQLQPYAQLIETTSPAAASSSILRQPQSIAGDGVVKVANNWMAQQDPSRAVGPASERGHLLHIDPARQLAHVHFESHDVVPATGTLMNVMRNGEAGAVVLGLVEVTETYPGSANVKAIKGDFSKLVRGDVVVPAPVVAEAPHANTANANRRTKATRTGFLNGKRF
;
A
#
# COMPACT_ATOMS: atom_id res chain seq x y z
N MET A 1 -37.70 0.47 1.64
CA MET A 1 -37.46 -0.92 2.04
C MET A 1 -36.23 -1.40 1.29
N SER A 2 -35.05 -1.13 1.84
CA SER A 2 -33.77 -1.40 1.17
C SER A 2 -33.08 -2.54 1.89
N SER A 3 -32.94 -3.66 1.19
CA SER A 3 -32.34 -4.89 1.68
C SER A 3 -30.82 -4.73 1.78
N PHE A 4 -30.30 -4.65 3.01
CA PHE A 4 -28.86 -4.68 3.29
C PHE A 4 -28.34 -6.11 3.10
N SER A 5 -27.47 -6.30 2.11
CA SER A 5 -26.68 -7.52 1.95
C SER A 5 -25.53 -7.48 2.96
N LEU A 6 -25.46 -8.52 3.80
CA LEU A 6 -24.38 -8.75 4.76
C LEU A 6 -23.10 -9.09 3.98
N LEU A 7 -22.14 -8.16 3.91
CA LEU A 7 -20.78 -8.44 3.46
C LEU A 7 -20.07 -9.18 4.59
N THR A 8 -19.74 -10.44 4.33
CA THR A 8 -18.86 -11.26 5.17
C THR A 8 -17.42 -10.79 4.97
N ASP A 9 -16.78 -10.34 6.05
CA ASP A 9 -15.35 -10.03 6.08
C ASP A 9 -14.54 -11.30 5.78
N SER A 10 -13.97 -11.37 4.57
CA SER A 10 -12.93 -12.33 4.23
C SER A 10 -11.63 -11.86 4.89
N ALA A 11 -11.32 -12.43 6.05
CA ALA A 11 -10.01 -12.33 6.67
C ALA A 11 -8.95 -12.82 5.66
N PHE A 12 -8.19 -11.89 5.08
CA PHE A 12 -6.97 -12.23 4.35
C PHE A 12 -5.97 -12.80 5.35
N ALA A 13 -5.95 -14.13 5.45
CA ALA A 13 -4.84 -14.84 6.03
C ALA A 13 -3.61 -14.52 5.19
N GLN A 14 -2.80 -13.58 5.66
CA GLN A 14 -1.46 -13.37 5.17
C GLN A 14 -0.75 -14.72 5.31
N GLU A 15 -0.52 -15.43 4.19
CA GLU A 15 0.28 -16.66 4.19
C GLU A 15 1.62 -16.27 4.79
N THR A 16 1.82 -16.67 6.04
CA THR A 16 3.12 -16.58 6.69
C THR A 16 4.08 -17.28 5.74
N PRO A 17 5.13 -16.60 5.25
CA PRO A 17 6.04 -17.19 4.28
C PRO A 17 6.46 -18.54 4.84
N ALA A 18 6.14 -19.61 4.11
CA ALA A 18 6.27 -20.98 4.57
C ALA A 18 7.64 -21.11 5.24
N ALA A 19 7.63 -21.34 6.55
CA ALA A 19 8.84 -21.31 7.36
C ALA A 19 9.90 -22.15 6.62
N PRO A 20 11.08 -21.58 6.33
CA PRO A 20 12.04 -22.23 5.44
C PRO A 20 12.26 -23.64 5.96
N THR A 21 11.88 -24.63 5.15
CA THR A 21 11.94 -26.04 5.56
C THR A 21 13.34 -26.29 6.08
N PRO A 22 13.52 -26.67 7.35
CA PRO A 22 14.84 -26.82 7.93
C PRO A 22 15.58 -27.84 7.07
N THR A 23 16.55 -27.36 6.30
CA THR A 23 17.47 -28.24 5.59
C THR A 23 18.12 -29.17 6.61
N ILE A 24 18.40 -30.42 6.21
CA ILE A 24 19.12 -31.39 7.04
C ILE A 24 20.39 -30.76 7.65
N PHE A 25 21.03 -29.84 6.92
CA PHE A 25 22.18 -29.08 7.41
C PHE A 25 21.85 -28.08 8.53
N SER A 26 20.74 -27.34 8.45
CA SER A 26 20.28 -26.50 9.57
C SER A 26 19.85 -27.31 10.79
N PHE A 27 19.28 -28.51 10.58
CA PHE A 27 18.90 -29.42 11.67
C PHE A 27 20.14 -30.01 12.38
N LEU A 28 21.22 -30.26 11.64
CA LEU A 28 22.51 -30.70 12.18
C LEU A 28 23.40 -29.54 12.70
N GLY A 29 22.93 -28.29 12.67
CA GLY A 29 23.72 -27.12 13.11
C GLY A 29 24.93 -26.75 12.22
N ILE A 30 25.02 -27.33 11.01
CA ILE A 30 26.18 -27.20 10.12
C ILE A 30 26.35 -25.82 9.43
N PRO A 31 25.32 -24.99 9.14
CA PRO A 31 25.54 -23.79 8.32
C PRO A 31 26.35 -22.69 9.04
N GLN A 32 26.32 -22.63 10.38
CA GLN A 32 27.19 -21.72 11.12
C GLN A 32 28.65 -22.22 11.18
N GLY A 33 28.85 -23.55 11.17
CA GLY A 33 30.16 -24.18 11.22
C GLY A 33 30.99 -23.89 9.97
N ALA A 34 30.41 -24.01 8.77
CA ALA A 34 31.14 -23.85 7.52
C ALA A 34 31.80 -22.46 7.37
N LYS A 35 31.08 -21.38 7.71
CA LYS A 35 31.62 -20.01 7.69
C LYS A 35 32.70 -19.78 8.74
N LYS A 36 32.63 -20.43 9.90
CA LYS A 36 33.68 -20.40 10.95
C LYS A 36 34.93 -21.16 10.49
N VAL A 37 34.75 -22.36 9.94
CA VAL A 37 35.84 -23.24 9.48
C VAL A 37 36.60 -22.64 8.30
N HIS A 38 35.91 -22.03 7.33
CA HIS A 38 36.58 -21.40 6.18
C HIS A 38 37.50 -20.24 6.59
N GLY A 39 37.06 -19.42 7.55
CA GLY A 39 37.87 -18.31 8.09
C GLY A 39 39.06 -18.79 8.92
N ALA A 40 38.87 -19.84 9.72
CA ALA A 40 39.93 -20.44 10.52
C ALA A 40 40.99 -21.17 9.66
N LEU A 41 40.61 -21.72 8.50
CA LEU A 41 41.51 -22.43 7.61
C LEU A 41 42.33 -21.48 6.71
N PHE A 42 41.72 -20.43 6.16
CA PHE A 42 42.38 -19.57 5.16
C PHE A 42 43.47 -18.65 5.73
N ASN A 43 43.44 -18.31 7.03
CA ASN A 43 44.52 -17.55 7.67
C ASN A 43 45.09 -18.22 8.93
N ARG A 44 45.06 -19.57 8.99
CA ARG A 44 45.57 -20.33 10.16
C ARG A 44 47.04 -20.08 10.49
N LYS A 45 47.84 -19.68 9.49
CA LYS A 45 49.29 -19.46 9.62
C LYS A 45 49.66 -17.97 9.79
N GLY A 46 48.69 -17.05 9.83
CA GLY A 46 48.95 -15.60 9.97
C GLY A 46 49.76 -14.97 8.83
N LYS A 47 49.95 -15.67 7.70
CA LYS A 47 50.80 -15.21 6.59
C LYS A 47 50.11 -14.23 5.66
N HIS A 48 48.81 -14.00 5.83
CA HIS A 48 48.03 -13.08 5.00
C HIS A 48 47.29 -12.07 5.88
N PRO A 49 47.98 -11.07 6.46
CA PRO A 49 47.35 -10.08 7.33
C PRO A 49 46.22 -9.28 6.63
N LYS A 50 46.26 -9.14 5.30
CA LYS A 50 45.18 -8.52 4.52
C LYS A 50 43.92 -9.40 4.34
N LEU A 51 43.99 -10.69 4.73
CA LEU A 51 42.91 -11.68 4.67
C LEU A 51 42.34 -12.01 6.06
N GLU A 52 42.74 -11.28 7.09
CA GLU A 52 42.05 -11.36 8.38
C GLU A 52 40.59 -10.97 8.21
N LYS A 53 39.70 -11.75 8.81
CA LYS A 53 38.28 -11.42 8.84
C LYS A 53 38.14 -10.09 9.57
N LYS A 54 37.84 -9.04 8.81
CA LYS A 54 37.28 -7.84 9.41
C LYS A 54 36.05 -8.27 10.22
N PRO A 55 35.91 -7.83 11.48
CA PRO A 55 34.71 -8.11 12.24
C PRO A 55 33.49 -7.70 11.39
N PRO A 56 32.43 -8.53 11.33
CA PRO A 56 31.24 -8.19 10.58
C PRO A 56 30.76 -6.81 11.05
N LEU A 57 30.44 -5.94 10.10
CA LEU A 57 29.86 -4.64 10.42
C LEU A 57 28.59 -4.89 11.25
N LYS A 58 28.49 -4.22 12.39
CA LYS A 58 27.29 -4.29 13.23
C LYS A 58 26.11 -3.75 12.43
N ALA A 59 24.92 -4.33 12.62
CA ALA A 59 23.71 -3.79 12.03
C ALA A 59 23.50 -2.36 12.54
N LEU A 60 22.97 -1.45 11.71
CA LEU A 60 22.83 -0.04 12.07
C LEU A 60 21.95 0.16 13.31
N ASN A 61 20.96 -0.69 13.52
CA ASN A 61 20.03 -0.68 14.65
C ASN A 61 20.56 -1.35 15.94
N ASP A 62 21.83 -1.77 15.97
CA ASP A 62 22.44 -2.31 17.20
C ASP A 62 22.57 -1.18 18.24
N PRO A 63 22.10 -1.37 19.49
CA PRO A 63 22.20 -0.34 20.54
C PRO A 63 23.62 0.14 20.77
N ALA A 64 24.64 -0.69 20.48
CA ALA A 64 26.04 -0.29 20.57
C ALA A 64 26.42 0.84 19.58
N ASN A 65 25.63 1.09 18.53
CA ASN A 65 25.88 2.21 17.61
C ASN A 65 25.31 3.54 18.12
N LEU A 66 24.36 3.53 19.07
CA LEU A 66 23.87 4.75 19.73
C LEU A 66 24.94 5.41 20.60
N GLU A 67 25.86 4.59 21.11
CA GLU A 67 27.02 5.01 21.92
C GLU A 67 28.25 5.30 21.06
N SER A 68 28.14 5.25 19.72
CA SER A 68 29.29 5.52 18.86
C SER A 68 29.71 7.00 18.93
N GLU A 69 31.03 7.23 18.98
CA GLU A 69 31.62 8.59 19.03
C GLU A 69 31.38 9.39 17.74
N TRP A 70 31.03 8.72 16.63
CA TRP A 70 30.83 9.36 15.33
C TRP A 70 29.37 9.83 15.19
N PRO A 71 29.11 11.14 15.07
CA PRO A 71 27.75 11.68 15.09
C PRO A 71 26.86 11.15 13.95
N ALA A 72 27.46 10.88 12.79
CA ALA A 72 26.74 10.31 11.65
C ALA A 72 26.24 8.87 11.91
N ILE A 73 27.02 8.04 12.60
CA ILE A 73 26.64 6.65 12.91
C ILE A 73 25.55 6.64 13.99
N LYS A 74 25.68 7.47 15.02
CA LYS A 74 24.67 7.63 16.06
C LYS A 74 23.32 8.06 15.46
N LYS A 75 23.33 9.07 14.58
CA LYS A 75 22.11 9.54 13.90
C LYS A 75 21.54 8.49 12.94
N ALA A 76 22.38 7.79 12.19
CA ALA A 76 21.93 6.70 11.32
C ALA A 76 21.31 5.54 12.11
N ALA A 77 21.87 5.21 13.28
CA ALA A 77 21.34 4.19 14.19
C ALA A 77 19.97 4.61 14.74
N GLU A 78 19.84 5.86 15.20
CA GLU A 78 18.60 6.45 15.69
C GLU A 78 17.50 6.41 14.60
N VAL A 79 17.81 6.84 13.38
CA VAL A 79 16.88 6.80 12.24
C VAL A 79 16.51 5.36 11.89
N LYS A 80 17.47 4.44 11.83
CA LYS A 80 17.19 3.03 11.53
C LYS A 80 16.29 2.39 12.61
N MET A 81 16.53 2.69 13.88
CA MET A 81 15.67 2.21 14.98
C MET A 81 14.26 2.77 14.87
N ALA A 82 14.10 4.05 14.50
CA ALA A 82 12.80 4.65 14.26
C ALA A 82 12.08 4.02 13.05
N GLU A 83 12.79 3.74 11.95
CA GLU A 83 12.28 3.04 10.78
C GLU A 83 11.86 1.59 11.11
N ASP A 84 12.68 0.86 11.86
CA ASP A 84 12.37 -0.52 12.24
C ASP A 84 11.17 -0.57 13.19
N ALA A 85 10.99 0.46 14.02
CA ALA A 85 9.80 0.67 14.83
C ALA A 85 8.56 1.07 14.00
N ALA A 86 8.70 1.52 12.74
CA ALA A 86 7.58 1.95 11.92
C ALA A 86 6.51 0.85 11.76
N GLN A 87 6.92 -0.40 11.57
CA GLN A 87 5.97 -1.51 11.47
C GLN A 87 5.18 -1.72 12.77
N GLN A 88 5.84 -1.53 13.91
CA GLN A 88 5.19 -1.62 15.23
C GLN A 88 4.26 -0.44 15.46
N LYS A 89 4.66 0.78 15.07
CA LYS A 89 3.83 1.98 15.10
C LYS A 89 2.57 1.81 14.24
N ILE A 90 2.72 1.29 13.02
CA ILE A 90 1.59 1.00 12.11
C ILE A 90 0.64 -0.03 12.72
N LYS A 91 1.16 -1.10 13.32
CA LYS A 91 0.32 -2.09 14.00
C LYS A 91 -0.39 -1.48 15.21
N GLY A 92 0.32 -0.65 15.98
CA GLY A 92 -0.19 0.05 17.15
C GLY A 92 -1.33 1.00 16.79
N VAL A 93 -1.15 1.87 15.80
CA VAL A 93 -2.19 2.82 15.38
C VAL A 93 -3.43 2.10 14.86
N LYS A 94 -3.27 1.04 14.05
CA LYS A 94 -4.40 0.22 13.58
C LYS A 94 -5.20 -0.37 14.74
N TYR A 95 -4.49 -0.92 15.73
CA TYR A 95 -5.10 -1.44 16.95
C TYR A 95 -5.84 -0.32 17.70
N LEU A 96 -5.20 0.81 17.98
CA LEU A 96 -5.84 1.94 18.68
C LEU A 96 -7.11 2.43 17.97
N THR A 97 -7.08 2.54 16.64
CA THR A 97 -8.26 2.95 15.86
C THR A 97 -9.36 1.90 15.79
N GLU A 98 -9.03 0.61 15.90
CA GLU A 98 -10.01 -0.50 15.87
C GLU A 98 -10.89 -0.52 17.13
N TYR A 99 -10.28 -0.32 18.30
CA TYR A 99 -11.03 -0.24 19.57
C TYR A 99 -11.69 1.14 19.77
N GLY A 100 -11.26 2.12 18.99
CA GLY A 100 -11.90 3.41 18.82
C GLY A 100 -11.55 4.43 19.89
N CYS A 101 -11.63 5.70 19.48
CA CYS A 101 -11.33 6.90 20.25
C CYS A 101 -12.41 7.26 21.29
N GLY A 102 -13.21 6.28 21.73
CA GLY A 102 -14.41 6.52 22.55
C GLY A 102 -14.36 5.82 23.91
N CYS A 103 -14.33 4.49 23.93
CA CYS A 103 -14.39 3.73 25.20
C CYS A 103 -13.11 3.81 26.04
N TYR A 104 -11.97 4.02 25.39
CA TYR A 104 -10.65 3.97 26.02
C TYR A 104 -9.92 5.32 26.01
N ASP A 105 -10.61 6.38 25.58
CA ASP A 105 -10.04 7.73 25.43
C ASP A 105 -10.64 8.69 26.47
N SER A 106 -10.94 8.22 27.67
CA SER A 106 -11.49 9.07 28.74
C SER A 106 -10.53 10.16 29.18
N ASP A 107 -9.24 9.94 28.98
CA ASP A 107 -8.13 10.82 29.32
C ASP A 107 -7.51 11.52 28.10
N GLY A 108 -8.03 11.29 26.89
CA GLY A 108 -7.46 11.83 25.65
C GLY A 108 -6.15 11.15 25.20
N SER A 109 -5.65 10.17 25.95
CA SER A 109 -4.35 9.53 25.68
C SER A 109 -4.29 8.80 24.34
N VAL A 110 -5.42 8.25 23.89
CA VAL A 110 -5.52 7.56 22.60
C VAL A 110 -5.53 8.57 21.48
N THR A 111 -6.25 9.69 21.64
CA THR A 111 -6.26 10.79 20.67
C THR A 111 -4.88 11.41 20.52
N GLU A 112 -4.18 11.69 21.63
CA GLU A 112 -2.82 12.20 21.62
C GLU A 112 -1.85 11.25 20.90
N ALA A 113 -1.96 9.94 21.18
CA ALA A 113 -1.15 8.93 20.50
C ALA A 113 -1.42 8.89 18.99
N ILE A 114 -2.68 8.99 18.56
CA ILE A 114 -3.04 9.04 17.14
C ILE A 114 -2.50 10.33 16.50
N VAL A 115 -2.68 11.49 17.13
CA VAL A 115 -2.15 12.78 16.64
C VAL A 115 -0.62 12.73 16.50
N ALA A 116 0.09 12.13 17.46
CA ALA A 116 1.53 11.93 17.39
C ALA A 116 1.94 11.01 16.21
N THR A 117 1.14 9.99 15.88
CA THR A 117 1.41 9.15 14.70
C THR A 117 1.08 9.84 13.37
N LEU A 118 0.11 10.77 13.35
CA LEU A 118 -0.20 11.58 12.17
C LEU A 118 0.93 12.56 11.83
N THR A 119 1.75 12.96 12.82
CA THR A 119 2.90 13.85 12.65
C THR A 119 4.25 13.11 12.72
N ASP A 120 4.26 11.77 12.64
CA ASP A 120 5.50 10.98 12.66
C ASP A 120 6.41 11.35 11.49
N CYS A 121 7.73 11.33 11.68
CA CYS A 121 8.70 11.64 10.62
C CYS A 121 8.59 10.69 9.41
N THR A 122 8.11 9.47 9.60
CA THR A 122 8.04 8.42 8.57
C THR A 122 6.74 8.51 7.76
N GLU A 123 6.85 8.75 6.46
CA GLU A 123 5.69 8.87 5.56
C GLU A 123 4.75 7.67 5.63
N SER A 124 5.28 6.44 5.65
CA SER A 124 4.47 5.22 5.69
C SER A 124 3.65 5.09 6.97
N VAL A 125 4.15 5.62 8.09
CA VAL A 125 3.41 5.63 9.37
C VAL A 125 2.28 6.66 9.28
N ARG A 126 2.55 7.86 8.76
CA ARG A 126 1.54 8.91 8.58
C ARG A 126 0.40 8.44 7.68
N VAL A 127 0.70 7.87 6.51
CA VAL A 127 -0.34 7.36 5.59
C VAL A 127 -1.17 6.26 6.25
N ALA A 128 -0.53 5.29 6.91
CA ALA A 128 -1.25 4.21 7.58
C ALA A 128 -2.12 4.70 8.74
N ALA A 129 -1.69 5.73 9.47
CA ALA A 129 -2.48 6.37 10.51
C ALA A 129 -3.72 7.06 9.91
N ILE A 130 -3.56 7.80 8.81
CA ILE A 130 -4.66 8.45 8.10
C ILE A 130 -5.67 7.43 7.56
N GLU A 131 -5.18 6.36 6.92
CA GLU A 131 -6.03 5.27 6.41
C GLU A 131 -6.81 4.59 7.55
N ALA A 132 -6.15 4.34 8.69
CA ALA A 132 -6.78 3.74 9.86
C ALA A 132 -7.87 4.66 10.46
N VAL A 133 -7.63 5.98 10.53
CA VAL A 133 -8.64 6.97 10.92
C VAL A 133 -9.80 7.00 9.92
N ALA A 134 -9.52 6.97 8.62
CA ALA A 134 -10.54 6.94 7.58
C ALA A 134 -11.41 5.68 7.64
N ASP A 135 -10.81 4.52 7.92
CA ASP A 135 -11.53 3.26 8.08
C ASP A 135 -12.38 3.24 9.34
N ALA A 136 -11.85 3.77 10.46
CA ALA A 136 -12.62 3.98 11.68
C ALA A 136 -13.81 4.96 11.47
N ALA A 137 -13.65 5.96 10.61
CA ALA A 137 -14.72 6.89 10.24
C ALA A 137 -15.78 6.25 9.32
N ARG A 138 -15.40 5.29 8.45
CA ARG A 138 -16.34 4.53 7.61
C ARG A 138 -17.15 3.50 8.41
N GLY A 139 -16.53 2.94 9.45
CA GLY A 139 -17.12 1.90 10.29
C GLY A 139 -18.38 2.33 11.01
N LYS A 140 -19.12 1.34 11.55
CA LYS A 140 -20.17 1.64 12.53
C LYS A 140 -19.50 2.21 13.77
N CYS A 141 -20.07 3.29 14.29
CA CYS A 141 -19.72 3.89 15.58
C CYS A 141 -19.53 2.79 16.62
N CYS A 142 -18.57 2.96 17.54
CA CYS A 142 -18.27 1.95 18.54
C CYS A 142 -19.57 1.48 19.21
N ASN A 143 -19.88 0.18 19.08
CA ASN A 143 -21.13 -0.41 19.58
C ASN A 143 -21.27 -0.24 21.10
N ASN A 144 -20.17 0.02 21.81
CA ASN A 144 -20.10 0.02 23.26
C ASN A 144 -20.30 1.41 23.88
N CYS A 145 -19.84 2.50 23.25
CA CYS A 145 -20.07 3.87 23.75
C CYS A 145 -21.08 4.68 22.93
N GLY A 146 -21.48 4.24 21.73
CA GLY A 146 -22.40 4.97 20.87
C GLY A 146 -21.87 6.32 20.36
N GLN A 147 -20.63 6.69 20.72
CA GLN A 147 -19.99 7.87 20.17
C GLN A 147 -19.59 7.63 18.72
N VAL A 148 -19.98 8.61 17.92
CA VAL A 148 -19.92 8.57 16.47
C VAL A 148 -18.50 8.96 16.07
N CYS A 149 -17.75 7.99 15.55
CA CYS A 149 -16.45 8.09 14.86
C CYS A 149 -15.24 8.66 15.64
N CYS A 150 -14.03 8.23 15.24
CA CYS A 150 -12.72 8.71 15.72
C CYS A 150 -12.38 10.15 15.28
N CYS A 151 -13.37 10.97 14.98
CA CYS A 151 -13.20 12.28 14.37
C CYS A 151 -13.23 13.37 15.44
N ASN A 152 -12.31 13.25 16.40
CA ASN A 152 -12.10 14.26 17.44
C ASN A 152 -11.54 15.55 16.83
N GLU A 153 -11.80 16.69 17.48
CA GLU A 153 -11.41 18.01 16.98
C GLU A 153 -9.91 18.12 16.70
N ASP A 154 -9.08 17.56 17.58
CA ASP A 154 -7.61 17.58 17.43
C ASP A 154 -7.13 16.75 16.23
N ILE A 155 -7.78 15.61 15.98
CA ILE A 155 -7.51 14.78 14.80
C ILE A 155 -7.94 15.54 13.54
N LEU A 156 -9.10 16.20 13.55
CA LEU A 156 -9.59 16.98 12.42
C LEU A 156 -8.69 18.18 12.11
N LYS A 157 -8.28 18.95 13.13
CA LYS A 157 -7.33 20.06 12.98
C LYS A 157 -6.01 19.57 12.41
N THR A 158 -5.49 18.46 12.92
CA THR A 158 -4.23 17.87 12.43
C THR A 158 -4.36 17.40 10.98
N LEU A 159 -5.46 16.73 10.61
CA LEU A 159 -5.71 16.31 9.23
C LEU A 159 -5.90 17.52 8.29
N ALA A 160 -6.57 18.58 8.73
CA ALA A 160 -6.74 19.82 7.96
C ALA A 160 -5.40 20.51 7.69
N ARG A 161 -4.56 20.62 8.73
CA ARG A 161 -3.18 21.10 8.61
C ARG A 161 -2.39 20.30 7.57
N ILE A 162 -2.42 18.97 7.67
CA ILE A 162 -1.72 18.09 6.73
C ILE A 162 -2.25 18.29 5.30
N ALA A 163 -3.57 18.37 5.11
CA ALA A 163 -4.18 18.44 3.79
C ALA A 163 -4.00 19.79 3.10
N TYR A 164 -4.14 20.90 3.83
CA TYR A 164 -4.37 22.22 3.23
C TYR A 164 -3.41 23.31 3.68
N GLU A 165 -2.78 23.19 4.86
CA GLU A 165 -1.94 24.26 5.40
C GLU A 165 -0.65 24.44 4.60
N ARG A 166 -0.26 25.71 4.46
CA ARG A 166 0.90 26.16 3.71
C ARG A 166 1.74 27.08 4.59
N ASP A 167 3.05 27.04 4.37
CA ASP A 167 3.97 27.99 4.97
C ASP A 167 3.84 29.39 4.32
N GLU A 168 4.58 30.36 4.88
CA GLU A 168 4.64 31.74 4.39
C GLU A 168 5.15 31.85 2.94
N THR A 169 5.89 30.85 2.47
CA THR A 169 6.39 30.78 1.08
C THR A 169 5.35 30.24 0.11
N GLY A 170 4.19 29.79 0.62
CA GLY A 170 3.12 29.18 -0.16
C GLY A 170 3.34 27.70 -0.47
N CYS A 171 4.38 27.07 0.10
CA CYS A 171 4.64 25.63 0.01
C CYS A 171 3.77 24.89 1.04
N TYR A 172 3.37 23.66 0.74
CA TYR A 172 2.60 22.86 1.69
C TYR A 172 3.47 22.41 2.86
N LEU A 173 2.93 22.46 4.08
CA LEU A 173 3.64 21.95 5.27
C LEU A 173 3.95 20.46 5.16
N GLU A 174 3.02 19.66 4.62
CA GLU A 174 3.27 18.26 4.29
C GLU A 174 3.84 18.13 2.87
N ALA A 175 5.11 17.73 2.79
CA ALA A 175 5.82 17.57 1.52
C ALA A 175 5.26 16.42 0.66
N SER A 176 4.79 15.32 1.26
CA SER A 176 4.27 14.19 0.49
C SER A 176 2.86 14.47 -0.04
N LYS A 177 2.74 14.56 -1.36
CA LYS A 177 1.43 14.66 -2.04
C LYS A 177 0.48 13.50 -1.65
N ARG A 178 1.01 12.29 -1.47
CA ARG A 178 0.22 11.11 -1.12
C ARG A 178 -0.42 11.25 0.27
N VAL A 179 0.35 11.73 1.25
CA VAL A 179 -0.15 11.99 2.62
C VAL A 179 -1.26 13.05 2.59
N ARG A 180 -1.08 14.11 1.80
CA ARG A 180 -2.08 15.18 1.65
C ARG A 180 -3.39 14.70 1.05
N GLU A 181 -3.34 13.95 -0.03
CA GLU A 181 -4.54 13.39 -0.68
C GLU A 181 -5.26 12.40 0.24
N ALA A 182 -4.53 11.57 0.98
CA ALA A 182 -5.10 10.66 1.97
C ALA A 182 -5.81 11.44 3.09
N ALA A 183 -5.18 12.51 3.63
CA ALA A 183 -5.75 13.33 4.70
C ALA A 183 -7.03 14.05 4.25
N ALA A 184 -7.03 14.62 3.04
CA ALA A 184 -8.22 15.22 2.44
C ALA A 184 -9.36 14.19 2.27
N GLY A 185 -9.03 12.96 1.86
CA GLY A 185 -9.98 11.85 1.78
C GLY A 185 -10.54 11.44 3.14
N ALA A 186 -9.72 11.40 4.19
CA ALA A 186 -10.16 11.11 5.56
C ALA A 186 -11.09 12.19 6.11
N LEU A 187 -10.78 13.47 5.90
CA LEU A 187 -11.65 14.60 6.29
C LEU A 187 -13.04 14.52 5.64
N ALA A 188 -13.10 14.16 4.35
CA ALA A 188 -14.37 13.99 3.64
C ALA A 188 -15.25 12.87 4.22
N LEU A 189 -14.64 11.87 4.87
CA LEU A 189 -15.35 10.77 5.52
C LEU A 189 -15.80 11.13 6.94
N CYS A 190 -14.95 11.83 7.69
CA CYS A 190 -15.24 12.26 9.06
C CYS A 190 -16.40 13.28 9.16
N CYS A 191 -16.64 14.09 8.12
CA CYS A 191 -17.58 15.20 8.16
C CYS A 191 -18.81 15.01 7.25
N ARG A 192 -19.60 13.94 7.46
CA ARG A 192 -20.94 13.86 6.81
C ARG A 192 -21.92 14.82 7.49
N GLY A 193 -21.91 16.09 7.11
CA GLY A 193 -22.92 17.08 7.50
C GLY A 193 -22.50 18.11 8.55
N ARG A 194 -21.27 18.06 9.07
CA ARG A 194 -20.62 19.28 9.58
C ARG A 194 -20.20 20.09 8.36
N GLY A 195 -20.57 21.36 8.30
CA GLY A 195 -20.05 22.28 7.29
C GLY A 195 -18.51 22.35 7.35
N PRO A 196 -17.87 23.08 6.44
CA PRO A 196 -16.46 23.43 6.60
C PRO A 196 -16.26 23.87 8.06
N VAL A 197 -15.26 23.31 8.75
CA VAL A 197 -14.84 23.85 10.03
C VAL A 197 -14.45 25.28 9.70
N GLU A 198 -15.27 26.24 10.11
CA GLU A 198 -14.86 27.63 10.14
C GLU A 198 -13.67 27.60 11.10
N GLU A 199 -12.46 27.58 10.55
CA GLU A 199 -11.31 28.05 11.30
C GLU A 199 -11.77 29.38 11.85
N GLU A 200 -11.89 29.48 13.18
CA GLU A 200 -11.85 30.76 13.86
C GLU A 200 -10.53 31.37 13.41
N MET A 201 -10.59 32.05 12.27
CA MET A 201 -9.53 32.88 11.76
C MET A 201 -9.21 33.76 12.95
N PRO A 202 -8.00 33.63 13.53
CA PRO A 202 -7.68 34.27 14.79
C PRO A 202 -8.16 35.70 14.66
N GLU A 203 -9.16 36.04 15.48
CA GLU A 203 -9.78 37.35 15.42
C GLU A 203 -8.62 38.32 15.45
N PRO A 204 -8.38 39.10 14.38
CA PRO A 204 -7.12 39.79 14.16
C PRO A 204 -6.84 40.49 15.47
N GLU A 205 -5.74 40.10 16.14
CA GLU A 205 -5.37 40.64 17.44
C GLU A 205 -5.51 42.13 17.28
N LYS A 206 -6.57 42.66 17.88
CA LYS A 206 -7.06 43.99 17.58
C LYS A 206 -5.92 44.85 18.04
N ASP A 207 -5.17 45.39 17.06
CA ASP A 207 -3.92 46.10 17.26
C ASP A 207 -4.06 46.85 18.56
N ALA A 208 -3.34 46.39 19.58
CA ALA A 208 -3.35 47.03 20.87
C ALA A 208 -3.00 48.48 20.56
N GLU A 209 -4.02 49.32 20.67
CA GLU A 209 -3.92 50.75 20.51
C GLU A 209 -2.73 51.14 21.38
N PRO A 210 -1.68 51.75 20.82
CA PRO A 210 -0.44 52.01 21.55
C PRO A 210 -0.82 52.72 22.84
N GLU A 211 -0.68 52.03 23.97
CA GLU A 211 -0.87 52.63 25.28
C GLU A 211 0.15 53.76 25.36
N ASP A 212 -0.38 54.99 25.29
CA ASP A 212 0.37 56.22 25.50
C ASP A 212 1.24 56.06 26.74
N GLU A 213 2.55 56.25 26.56
CA GLU A 213 3.53 56.36 27.64
C GLU A 213 3.01 57.36 28.69
N PRO A 214 2.77 56.95 29.96
CA PRO A 214 2.68 57.94 31.02
C PRO A 214 4.10 58.44 31.30
N GLU A 215 4.34 59.70 30.90
CA GLU A 215 5.45 60.52 31.38
C GLU A 215 5.54 60.45 32.91
N GLY A 216 6.73 60.03 33.37
CA GLY A 216 7.40 60.30 34.63
C GLY A 216 6.62 60.75 35.87
N THR A 217 6.85 60.01 36.96
CA THR A 217 7.12 60.64 38.26
C THR A 217 8.23 59.90 38.99
N ASP A 218 9.31 60.63 39.24
CA ASP A 218 10.35 60.35 40.22
C ASP A 218 9.81 60.07 41.64
N ALA A 219 10.67 59.43 42.42
CA ALA A 219 10.95 59.69 43.84
C ALA A 219 10.52 58.63 44.88
N SER A 220 11.55 58.23 45.66
CA SER A 220 11.51 57.74 47.05
C SER A 220 10.80 56.41 47.31
N SER A 221 11.23 55.55 48.22
CA SER A 221 12.28 55.59 49.25
C SER A 221 12.46 54.16 49.76
N GLU A 222 13.61 53.95 50.39
CA GLU A 222 13.95 52.94 51.41
C GLU A 222 12.74 52.40 52.19
N ASP A 223 12.68 51.09 52.41
CA ASP A 223 12.58 50.50 53.77
C ASP A 223 12.62 48.96 53.71
N GLU A 224 13.56 48.39 54.46
CA GLU A 224 13.50 47.01 54.94
C GLU A 224 12.32 46.83 55.91
N PRO A 225 11.86 45.60 56.17
CA PRO A 225 12.36 44.98 57.39
C PRO A 225 12.58 43.46 57.33
N GLU A 226 13.50 43.07 58.22
CA GLU A 226 13.84 41.73 58.69
C GLU A 226 12.65 40.90 59.21
N GLY A 227 12.77 39.58 59.08
CA GLY A 227 11.96 38.56 59.77
C GLY A 227 12.23 37.18 59.16
N ALA A 228 13.28 36.46 59.57
CA ALA A 228 13.40 35.63 60.77
C ALA A 228 12.63 34.30 60.72
N VAL A 229 13.43 33.21 60.75
CA VAL A 229 13.19 31.81 61.15
C VAL A 229 12.26 30.91 60.30
N ASP A 230 12.80 29.80 59.77
CA ASP A 230 12.83 28.52 60.51
C ASP A 230 13.70 27.47 59.79
N GLU A 231 14.44 26.70 60.59
CA GLU A 231 15.43 25.70 60.21
C GLU A 231 14.74 24.40 59.75
N THR A 232 15.21 23.80 58.67
CA THR A 232 15.10 22.33 58.50
C THR A 232 16.29 21.82 57.71
N ASP A 233 17.23 21.26 58.46
CA ASP A 233 18.31 20.39 57.97
C ASP A 233 17.74 19.20 57.19
N SER A 234 18.18 19.05 55.94
CA SER A 234 18.33 17.73 55.34
C SER A 234 19.53 17.74 54.41
N ASP A 235 20.58 17.03 54.82
CA ASP A 235 21.80 16.75 54.09
C ASP A 235 21.55 16.41 52.61
N THR A 236 22.02 17.26 51.71
CA THR A 236 22.31 16.87 50.32
C THR A 236 23.62 17.51 49.90
N ASP A 237 24.56 16.65 49.50
CA ASP A 237 25.91 16.96 49.08
C ASP A 237 25.98 18.13 48.10
N GLU A 238 26.69 19.18 48.52
CA GLU A 238 26.93 20.41 47.81
C GLU A 238 27.91 20.17 46.64
N VAL A 239 27.36 20.11 45.41
CA VAL A 239 28.14 20.30 44.19
C VAL A 239 28.29 21.82 43.99
N THR A 240 29.52 22.29 43.98
CA THR A 240 29.88 23.70 43.84
C THR A 240 29.34 24.30 42.52
N PRO A 241 28.73 25.51 42.53
CA PRO A 241 28.15 26.13 41.34
C PRO A 241 29.15 26.87 40.43
N ASP A 242 30.45 26.87 40.73
CA ASP A 242 31.46 27.65 39.98
C ASP A 242 31.98 26.99 38.68
N ALA A 243 31.40 25.88 38.23
CA ALA A 243 31.84 25.18 37.00
C ALA A 243 30.90 25.32 35.78
N LEU A 244 29.78 26.07 35.90
CA LEU A 244 28.74 26.13 34.86
C LEU A 244 28.64 27.46 34.10
N GLU A 245 29.45 28.48 34.43
CA GLU A 245 29.49 29.75 33.67
C GLU A 245 30.55 29.82 32.56
N SER A 246 31.36 28.79 32.36
CA SER A 246 32.40 28.79 31.30
C SER A 246 31.94 28.21 29.94
N ILE A 247 30.66 27.85 29.74
CA ILE A 247 30.20 27.21 28.49
C ILE A 247 29.24 28.09 27.65
N LYS A 248 28.84 29.29 28.11
CA LYS A 248 27.90 30.18 27.39
C LYS A 248 28.54 31.29 26.54
N LYS A 249 29.84 31.22 26.17
CA LYS A 249 30.49 32.36 25.50
C LYS A 249 31.41 32.06 24.31
N THR A 250 31.09 31.05 23.52
CA THR A 250 31.75 30.84 22.21
C THR A 250 30.76 30.27 21.18
N GLU A 251 29.69 31.00 20.86
CA GLU A 251 28.84 30.68 19.69
C GLU A 251 28.55 31.87 18.77
N ASP A 252 29.24 33.01 18.94
CA ASP A 252 29.15 34.17 18.05
C ASP A 252 30.51 34.44 17.38
N ASP A 253 30.90 33.61 16.40
CA ASP A 253 31.82 34.02 15.30
C ASP A 253 32.10 32.93 14.24
N PHE A 254 31.17 31.99 13.98
CA PHE A 254 31.34 31.11 12.81
C PHE A 254 30.65 31.71 11.58
N THR A 255 31.38 32.63 10.92
CA THR A 255 31.08 33.13 9.58
C THR A 255 31.12 31.96 8.58
N PHE A 256 29.93 31.43 8.26
CA PHE A 256 29.72 30.50 7.16
C PHE A 256 29.84 31.27 5.84
N ASN A 257 31.06 31.38 5.34
CA ASN A 257 31.33 31.90 4.00
C ASN A 257 32.13 30.86 3.20
N GLN A 258 31.63 30.59 1.99
CA GLN A 258 32.37 30.08 0.84
C GLN A 258 32.64 28.55 0.76
N PHE A 259 31.60 27.79 0.43
CA PHE A 259 31.78 26.65 -0.48
C PHE A 259 31.23 27.03 -1.86
N SER A 260 32.17 27.30 -2.77
CA SER A 260 31.90 27.57 -4.17
C SER A 260 31.17 26.39 -4.80
N GLN A 261 30.13 26.70 -5.55
CA GLN A 261 29.54 25.83 -6.56
C GLN A 261 30.68 25.34 -7.46
N ALA A 262 31.04 24.06 -7.31
CA ALA A 262 31.78 23.36 -8.33
C ALA A 262 30.77 22.96 -9.41
N ASP A 263 31.01 23.47 -10.61
CA ASP A 263 30.28 23.20 -11.83
C ASP A 263 29.94 21.72 -12.01
N VAL A 264 28.68 21.35 -11.77
CA VAL A 264 28.09 20.16 -12.40
C VAL A 264 27.50 20.63 -13.72
N GLN A 265 28.34 20.61 -14.76
CA GLN A 265 27.89 20.69 -16.14
C GLN A 265 26.96 19.50 -16.45
N LEU A 266 25.65 19.70 -16.28
CA LEU A 266 24.66 18.84 -16.91
C LEU A 266 24.69 19.14 -18.41
N GLN A 267 25.25 18.21 -19.18
CA GLN A 267 25.13 18.23 -20.63
C GLN A 267 23.66 18.03 -21.05
N PRO A 268 23.15 18.79 -22.03
CA PRO A 268 21.81 18.57 -22.55
C PRO A 268 21.84 17.37 -23.51
N TYR A 269 21.25 16.25 -23.11
CA TYR A 269 20.84 15.22 -24.07
C TYR A 269 19.55 15.69 -24.77
N ALA A 270 19.75 16.55 -25.77
CA ALA A 270 18.77 16.79 -26.81
C ALA A 270 19.12 15.93 -28.03
N GLN A 271 18.07 15.41 -28.66
CA GLN A 271 18.00 14.83 -30.01
C GLN A 271 18.29 13.32 -30.13
N LEU A 272 17.23 12.55 -30.40
CA LEU A 272 16.98 11.96 -31.72
C LEU A 272 15.74 11.05 -31.64
N ILE A 273 14.56 11.59 -31.98
CA ILE A 273 13.50 10.78 -32.58
C ILE A 273 13.14 11.47 -33.89
N GLU A 274 13.62 10.87 -34.97
CA GLU A 274 13.30 11.23 -36.33
C GLU A 274 11.80 11.11 -36.57
N THR A 275 11.21 12.23 -36.96
CA THR A 275 9.88 12.32 -37.54
C THR A 275 9.93 11.75 -38.95
N THR A 276 9.29 10.60 -39.18
CA THR A 276 8.91 10.19 -40.53
C THR A 276 7.39 10.22 -40.66
N SER A 277 6.92 11.38 -41.10
CA SER A 277 5.65 11.56 -41.80
C SER A 277 5.72 10.85 -43.15
N PRO A 278 4.60 10.31 -43.64
CA PRO A 278 4.20 10.75 -44.97
C PRO A 278 2.73 11.17 -45.04
N ALA A 279 2.56 12.43 -45.41
CA ALA A 279 1.75 12.93 -46.52
C ALA A 279 0.53 12.10 -46.96
N ALA A 280 -0.64 12.66 -46.63
CA ALA A 280 -1.72 13.03 -47.54
C ALA A 280 -1.75 12.39 -48.96
N ALA A 281 -2.85 11.68 -49.22
CA ALA A 281 -3.50 11.70 -50.53
C ALA A 281 -5.02 11.82 -50.33
N SER A 282 -5.53 13.02 -50.62
CA SER A 282 -6.94 13.31 -50.87
C SER A 282 -7.41 12.62 -52.14
N SER A 283 -8.60 12.01 -52.11
CA SER A 283 -9.56 12.13 -53.22
C SER A 283 -10.97 11.75 -52.76
N SER A 284 -11.84 12.75 -52.79
CA SER A 284 -13.28 12.69 -52.64
C SER A 284 -13.90 12.00 -53.86
N ILE A 285 -14.71 10.95 -53.69
CA ILE A 285 -15.76 10.58 -54.66
C ILE A 285 -17.02 10.11 -53.92
N LEU A 286 -18.08 10.92 -54.05
CA LEU A 286 -19.48 10.55 -53.85
C LEU A 286 -19.83 9.30 -54.68
N ARG A 287 -20.48 8.31 -54.06
CA ARG A 287 -21.71 7.65 -54.56
C ARG A 287 -22.10 6.46 -53.68
N GLN A 288 -23.31 6.52 -53.12
CA GLN A 288 -24.20 5.37 -52.93
C GLN A 288 -25.39 5.55 -53.90
N PRO A 289 -26.30 4.57 -54.02
CA PRO A 289 -26.12 3.11 -54.07
C PRO A 289 -26.81 2.56 -55.34
N GLN A 290 -26.67 1.27 -55.67
CA GLN A 290 -27.77 0.38 -56.11
C GLN A 290 -27.29 -1.09 -56.19
N SER A 291 -28.23 -1.95 -55.83
CA SER A 291 -28.28 -3.42 -55.80
C SER A 291 -27.83 -4.14 -57.07
N ILE A 292 -27.41 -5.41 -56.95
CA ILE A 292 -27.99 -6.62 -57.58
C ILE A 292 -27.22 -7.88 -57.11
N ALA A 293 -27.93 -9.01 -57.18
CA ALA A 293 -27.79 -10.29 -56.51
C ALA A 293 -26.71 -11.29 -57.02
N GLY A 294 -26.58 -12.37 -56.24
CA GLY A 294 -26.08 -13.71 -56.63
C GLY A 294 -24.60 -13.93 -56.31
N ASP A 295 -24.10 -15.07 -55.84
CA ASP A 295 -24.65 -16.38 -55.50
C ASP A 295 -23.57 -17.12 -54.70
N GLY A 296 -23.98 -18.09 -53.87
CA GLY A 296 -23.11 -19.21 -53.49
C GLY A 296 -22.34 -19.10 -52.16
N VAL A 297 -23.03 -19.27 -51.04
CA VAL A 297 -22.39 -19.69 -49.78
C VAL A 297 -22.84 -21.11 -49.44
N VAL A 298 -21.85 -21.99 -49.35
CA VAL A 298 -21.93 -23.36 -48.87
C VAL A 298 -22.48 -23.37 -47.45
N LYS A 299 -23.69 -23.93 -47.27
CA LYS A 299 -24.28 -24.20 -45.96
C LYS A 299 -23.52 -25.36 -45.29
N VAL A 300 -22.54 -25.03 -44.45
CA VAL A 300 -22.13 -25.93 -43.37
C VAL A 300 -23.03 -25.62 -42.18
N ALA A 301 -23.91 -26.56 -41.86
CA ALA A 301 -24.82 -26.46 -40.74
C ALA A 301 -24.05 -26.54 -39.41
N ASN A 302 -23.76 -25.39 -38.80
CA ASN A 302 -23.39 -25.30 -37.39
C ASN A 302 -24.63 -24.99 -36.57
N ASN A 303 -25.26 -26.06 -36.09
CA ASN A 303 -26.40 -26.07 -35.19
C ASN A 303 -25.95 -25.78 -33.74
N TRP A 304 -25.59 -24.52 -33.43
CA TRP A 304 -25.21 -24.07 -32.08
C TRP A 304 -25.88 -22.76 -31.63
N MET A 305 -26.88 -22.25 -32.36
CA MET A 305 -27.67 -21.07 -31.98
C MET A 305 -29.01 -21.47 -31.35
N ALA A 306 -28.97 -22.03 -30.15
CA ALA A 306 -30.12 -22.08 -29.26
C ALA A 306 -29.75 -21.41 -27.93
N GLN A 307 -30.15 -20.14 -27.81
CA GLN A 307 -30.40 -19.42 -26.56
C GLN A 307 -29.36 -19.62 -25.44
N GLN A 308 -28.20 -18.99 -25.58
CA GLN A 308 -27.44 -18.58 -24.40
C GLN A 308 -27.85 -17.16 -24.05
N ASP A 309 -28.61 -17.05 -22.97
CA ASP A 309 -28.97 -15.80 -22.34
C ASP A 309 -27.68 -15.09 -21.87
N PRO A 310 -27.33 -13.90 -22.41
CA PRO A 310 -26.11 -13.19 -22.02
C PRO A 310 -26.11 -12.75 -20.54
N SER A 311 -27.23 -12.92 -19.82
CA SER A 311 -27.31 -12.66 -18.38
C SER A 311 -26.88 -13.84 -17.50
N ARG A 312 -26.58 -15.01 -18.06
CA ARG A 312 -26.47 -16.26 -17.28
C ARG A 312 -25.13 -17.00 -17.44
N ALA A 313 -24.03 -16.33 -17.14
CA ALA A 313 -22.76 -16.92 -16.64
C ALA A 313 -21.71 -15.81 -16.40
N VAL A 314 -22.09 -14.72 -15.73
CA VAL A 314 -21.08 -13.80 -15.21
C VAL A 314 -20.57 -14.45 -13.93
N GLY A 315 -19.31 -14.87 -13.91
CA GLY A 315 -18.61 -15.15 -12.64
C GLY A 315 -18.69 -13.92 -11.72
N PRO A 316 -18.20 -13.98 -10.48
CA PRO A 316 -18.20 -12.80 -9.62
C PRO A 316 -17.56 -11.62 -10.39
N ALA A 317 -18.27 -10.49 -10.46
CA ALA A 317 -17.88 -9.33 -11.27
C ALA A 317 -16.48 -8.77 -10.92
N SER A 318 -15.90 -9.24 -9.81
CA SER A 318 -14.58 -8.91 -9.28
C SER A 318 -13.41 -9.39 -10.15
N GLU A 319 -13.59 -10.33 -11.07
CA GLU A 319 -12.49 -10.89 -11.90
C GLU A 319 -12.37 -10.26 -13.29
N ARG A 320 -12.93 -9.06 -13.48
CA ARG A 320 -12.84 -8.31 -14.73
C ARG A 320 -11.51 -7.55 -14.80
N GLY A 321 -10.81 -7.66 -15.92
CA GLY A 321 -9.60 -6.89 -16.21
C GLY A 321 -9.61 -6.23 -17.58
N HIS A 322 -8.61 -5.38 -17.82
CA HIS A 322 -8.41 -4.65 -19.08
C HIS A 322 -6.99 -4.85 -19.59
N LEU A 323 -6.83 -5.06 -20.91
CA LEU A 323 -5.53 -5.17 -21.54
C LEU A 323 -4.81 -3.82 -21.53
N LEU A 324 -3.60 -3.76 -20.97
CA LEU A 324 -2.76 -2.56 -20.94
C LEU A 324 -1.65 -2.57 -22.00
N HIS A 325 -0.96 -3.70 -22.14
CA HIS A 325 0.14 -3.88 -23.08
C HIS A 325 -0.01 -5.22 -23.81
N ILE A 326 0.29 -5.23 -25.10
CA ILE A 326 0.13 -6.41 -25.95
C ILE A 326 1.42 -6.56 -26.77
N ASP A 327 2.03 -7.74 -26.72
CA ASP A 327 3.16 -8.15 -27.55
C ASP A 327 2.66 -9.26 -28.50
N PRO A 328 2.26 -8.91 -29.73
CA PRO A 328 1.76 -9.88 -30.70
C PRO A 328 2.83 -10.90 -31.12
N ALA A 329 4.12 -10.52 -31.10
CA ALA A 329 5.22 -11.37 -31.54
C ALA A 329 5.45 -12.52 -30.56
N ARG A 330 5.29 -12.26 -29.26
CA ARG A 330 5.41 -13.26 -28.19
C ARG A 330 4.09 -13.89 -27.78
N GLN A 331 2.97 -13.39 -28.31
CA GLN A 331 1.61 -13.75 -27.90
C GLN A 331 1.37 -13.56 -26.40
N LEU A 332 1.92 -12.47 -25.85
CA LEU A 332 1.78 -12.10 -24.44
C LEU A 332 1.02 -10.79 -24.33
N ALA A 333 0.24 -10.63 -23.27
CA ALA A 333 -0.37 -9.37 -22.91
C ALA A 333 -0.35 -9.17 -21.39
N HIS A 334 -0.37 -7.91 -20.96
CA HIS A 334 -0.47 -7.53 -19.55
C HIS A 334 -1.88 -7.01 -19.26
N VAL A 335 -2.51 -7.56 -18.23
CA VAL A 335 -3.90 -7.29 -17.82
C VAL A 335 -3.89 -6.64 -16.46
N HIS A 336 -4.67 -5.56 -16.30
CA HIS A 336 -4.94 -4.96 -14.99
C HIS A 336 -6.37 -5.27 -14.58
N PHE A 337 -6.57 -5.78 -13.37
CA PHE A 337 -7.88 -6.12 -12.84
C PHE A 337 -8.52 -4.91 -12.15
N GLU A 338 -9.84 -4.80 -12.19
CA GLU A 338 -10.55 -3.68 -11.53
C GLU A 338 -10.45 -3.78 -10.00
N SER A 339 -10.43 -5.01 -9.46
CA SER A 339 -10.16 -5.27 -8.05
C SER A 339 -8.70 -5.69 -7.87
N HIS A 340 -7.95 -4.96 -7.05
CA HIS A 340 -6.55 -5.27 -6.76
C HIS A 340 -6.39 -6.60 -6.01
N ASP A 341 -7.43 -7.03 -5.32
CA ASP A 341 -7.42 -8.18 -4.42
C ASP A 341 -7.83 -9.50 -5.10
N VAL A 342 -8.34 -9.43 -6.34
CA VAL A 342 -8.87 -10.60 -7.04
C VAL A 342 -8.20 -10.74 -8.40
N VAL A 343 -6.98 -11.30 -8.37
CA VAL A 343 -6.24 -11.67 -9.57
C VAL A 343 -6.38 -13.18 -9.79
N PRO A 344 -6.87 -13.63 -10.96
CA PRO A 344 -7.01 -15.05 -11.25
C PRO A 344 -5.66 -15.77 -11.18
N ALA A 345 -5.65 -16.98 -10.62
CA ALA A 345 -4.42 -17.76 -10.44
C ALA A 345 -3.76 -18.13 -11.79
N THR A 346 -2.44 -18.36 -11.78
CA THR A 346 -1.71 -18.91 -12.92
C THR A 346 -2.37 -20.20 -13.44
N GLY A 347 -2.53 -20.31 -14.76
CA GLY A 347 -3.23 -21.40 -15.44
C GLY A 347 -4.71 -21.16 -15.68
N THR A 348 -5.28 -20.07 -15.13
CA THR A 348 -6.70 -19.75 -15.34
C THR A 348 -6.95 -19.31 -16.77
N LEU A 349 -7.99 -19.87 -17.40
CA LEU A 349 -8.42 -19.50 -18.75
C LEU A 349 -9.40 -18.33 -18.70
N MET A 350 -9.16 -17.33 -19.55
CA MET A 350 -9.96 -16.12 -19.63
C MET A 350 -10.34 -15.80 -21.08
N ASN A 351 -11.56 -15.31 -21.29
CA ASN A 351 -12.00 -14.77 -22.56
C ASN A 351 -11.59 -13.30 -22.69
N VAL A 352 -11.08 -12.92 -23.86
CA VAL A 352 -10.88 -11.53 -24.24
C VAL A 352 -12.07 -11.09 -25.06
N MET A 353 -12.75 -10.02 -24.63
CA MET A 353 -13.97 -9.51 -25.21
C MET A 353 -13.82 -8.04 -25.56
N ARG A 354 -14.47 -7.63 -26.66
CA ARG A 354 -14.61 -6.22 -27.04
C ARG A 354 -16.07 -5.85 -27.08
N ASN A 355 -16.43 -4.76 -26.41
CA ASN A 355 -17.78 -4.21 -26.47
C ASN A 355 -17.94 -3.47 -27.81
N GLY A 356 -18.74 -4.04 -28.72
CA GLY A 356 -19.19 -3.36 -29.94
C GLY A 356 -20.63 -2.87 -29.82
N GLU A 357 -21.11 -2.14 -30.82
CA GLU A 357 -22.50 -1.64 -30.87
C GLU A 357 -23.54 -2.78 -30.82
N ALA A 358 -23.19 -3.95 -31.37
CA ALA A 358 -24.05 -5.14 -31.38
C ALA A 358 -23.91 -6.02 -30.10
N GLY A 359 -23.13 -5.57 -29.11
CA GLY A 359 -22.84 -6.31 -27.88
C GLY A 359 -21.38 -6.75 -27.77
N ALA A 360 -21.08 -7.52 -26.72
CA ALA A 360 -19.74 -7.99 -26.44
C ALA A 360 -19.36 -9.17 -27.36
N VAL A 361 -18.28 -9.02 -28.13
CA VAL A 361 -17.76 -10.04 -29.05
C VAL A 361 -16.52 -10.68 -28.44
N VAL A 362 -16.49 -12.01 -28.34
CA VAL A 362 -15.31 -12.76 -27.89
C VAL A 362 -14.26 -12.77 -29.01
N LEU A 363 -13.10 -12.18 -28.73
CA LEU A 363 -11.98 -12.08 -29.67
C LEU A 363 -11.00 -13.25 -29.57
N GLY A 364 -10.85 -13.82 -28.37
CA GLY A 364 -9.90 -14.90 -28.11
C GLY A 364 -9.98 -15.46 -26.70
N LEU A 365 -9.18 -16.49 -26.46
CA LEU A 365 -8.98 -17.16 -25.18
C LEU A 365 -7.52 -17.05 -24.78
N VAL A 366 -7.27 -16.63 -23.54
CA VAL A 366 -5.95 -16.44 -22.95
C VAL A 366 -5.81 -17.27 -21.67
N GLU A 367 -4.58 -17.60 -21.31
CA GLU A 367 -4.21 -18.28 -20.07
C GLU A 367 -3.35 -17.34 -19.22
N VAL A 368 -3.63 -17.23 -17.93
CA VAL A 368 -2.79 -16.46 -17.00
C VAL A 368 -1.45 -17.17 -16.80
N THR A 369 -0.34 -16.54 -17.14
CA THR A 369 1.00 -17.12 -16.98
C THR A 369 1.70 -16.67 -15.71
N GLU A 370 1.51 -15.41 -15.31
CA GLU A 370 2.13 -14.84 -14.11
C GLU A 370 1.18 -13.85 -13.46
N THR A 371 1.10 -13.87 -12.14
CA THR A 371 0.19 -13.01 -11.35
C THR A 371 0.99 -12.04 -10.49
N TYR A 372 0.52 -10.81 -10.39
CA TYR A 372 1.03 -9.75 -9.52
C TYR A 372 -0.13 -9.12 -8.76
N PRO A 373 0.10 -8.36 -7.68
CA PRO A 373 -0.97 -7.60 -7.02
C PRO A 373 -1.69 -6.67 -8.02
N GLY A 374 -3.00 -6.90 -8.23
CA GLY A 374 -3.85 -6.16 -9.17
C GLY A 374 -3.61 -6.36 -10.68
N SER A 375 -2.67 -7.22 -11.11
CA SER A 375 -2.38 -7.42 -12.54
C SER A 375 -1.86 -8.82 -12.85
N ALA A 376 -1.89 -9.21 -14.12
CA ALA A 376 -1.34 -10.49 -14.56
C ALA A 376 -0.80 -10.41 -16.00
N ASN A 377 0.21 -11.24 -16.28
CA ASN A 377 0.61 -11.55 -17.65
C ASN A 377 -0.24 -12.73 -18.15
N VAL A 378 -0.76 -12.60 -19.38
CA VAL A 378 -1.56 -13.62 -20.04
C VAL A 378 -0.95 -13.99 -21.38
N LYS A 379 -1.15 -15.24 -21.79
CA LYS A 379 -0.68 -15.80 -23.06
C LYS A 379 -1.84 -16.26 -23.92
N ALA A 380 -1.76 -16.06 -25.23
CA ALA A 380 -2.76 -16.56 -26.18
C ALA A 380 -2.85 -18.09 -26.18
N ILE A 381 -4.07 -18.62 -26.08
CA ILE A 381 -4.36 -20.04 -26.35
C ILE A 381 -5.11 -20.19 -27.67
N LYS A 382 -6.11 -19.33 -27.91
CA LYS A 382 -6.92 -19.35 -29.12
C LYS A 382 -7.30 -17.93 -29.56
N GLY A 383 -7.30 -17.70 -30.87
CA GLY A 383 -7.65 -16.40 -31.45
C GLY A 383 -6.44 -15.70 -32.06
N ASP A 384 -6.72 -14.59 -32.73
CA ASP A 384 -5.70 -13.80 -33.42
C ASP A 384 -5.28 -12.62 -32.53
N PHE A 385 -4.13 -12.76 -31.87
CA PHE A 385 -3.61 -11.76 -30.93
C PHE A 385 -3.30 -10.42 -31.60
N SER A 386 -3.06 -10.41 -32.92
CA SER A 386 -2.85 -9.19 -33.68
C SER A 386 -4.11 -8.32 -33.78
N LYS A 387 -5.29 -8.85 -33.44
CA LYS A 387 -6.55 -8.10 -33.41
C LYS A 387 -6.88 -7.50 -32.05
N LEU A 388 -6.15 -7.86 -31.00
CA LEU A 388 -6.38 -7.33 -29.67
C LEU A 388 -5.87 -5.89 -29.59
N VAL A 389 -6.59 -5.05 -28.86
CA VAL A 389 -6.21 -3.66 -28.62
C VAL A 389 -6.21 -3.36 -27.12
N ARG A 390 -5.46 -2.33 -26.74
CA ARG A 390 -5.48 -1.81 -25.37
C ARG A 390 -6.91 -1.41 -24.99
N GLY A 391 -7.36 -1.84 -23.80
CA GLY A 391 -8.72 -1.61 -23.31
C GLY A 391 -9.73 -2.72 -23.64
N ASP A 392 -9.35 -3.75 -24.41
CA ASP A 392 -10.16 -4.96 -24.49
C ASP A 392 -10.31 -5.58 -23.09
N VAL A 393 -11.51 -6.10 -22.83
CA VAL A 393 -11.92 -6.59 -21.51
C VAL A 393 -11.57 -8.07 -21.40
N VAL A 394 -10.94 -8.46 -20.30
CA VAL A 394 -10.63 -9.85 -19.99
C VAL A 394 -11.58 -10.32 -18.88
N VAL A 395 -12.29 -11.42 -19.12
CA VAL A 395 -13.21 -12.03 -18.14
C VAL A 395 -12.97 -13.53 -18.02
N PRO A 396 -13.21 -14.16 -16.87
CA PRO A 396 -13.05 -15.60 -16.71
C PRO A 396 -13.84 -16.36 -17.78
N ALA A 397 -13.21 -17.37 -18.39
CA ALA A 397 -13.95 -18.22 -19.31
C ALA A 397 -15.01 -19.01 -18.51
N PRO A 398 -16.26 -19.11 -18.99
CA PRO A 398 -17.25 -19.92 -18.31
C PRO A 398 -16.68 -21.33 -18.20
N VAL A 399 -16.66 -21.88 -16.99
CA VAL A 399 -16.32 -23.28 -16.76
C VAL A 399 -17.40 -24.07 -17.48
N VAL A 400 -17.12 -24.48 -18.72
CA VAL A 400 -17.94 -25.45 -19.42
C VAL A 400 -17.77 -26.70 -18.59
N ALA A 401 -18.72 -26.97 -17.69
CA ALA A 401 -18.76 -28.21 -16.95
C ALA A 401 -18.62 -29.31 -17.99
N GLU A 402 -17.47 -30.00 -18.01
CA GLU A 402 -17.23 -31.09 -18.93
C GLU A 402 -18.43 -32.01 -18.79
N ALA A 403 -19.22 -32.14 -19.87
CA ALA A 403 -20.39 -32.99 -19.86
C ALA A 403 -19.91 -34.35 -19.34
N PRO A 404 -20.51 -34.89 -18.25
CA PRO A 404 -19.99 -36.07 -17.60
C PRO A 404 -19.82 -37.12 -18.68
N HIS A 405 -18.56 -37.51 -18.93
CA HIS A 405 -18.25 -38.50 -19.95
C HIS A 405 -19.15 -39.70 -19.67
N ALA A 406 -20.16 -39.89 -20.53
CA ALA A 406 -21.09 -41.00 -20.40
C ALA A 406 -20.27 -42.26 -20.53
N ASN A 407 -19.98 -42.86 -19.38
CA ASN A 407 -19.11 -44.02 -19.23
C ASN A 407 -19.77 -45.20 -19.96
N THR A 408 -19.47 -45.32 -21.26
CA THR A 408 -20.12 -46.28 -22.18
C THR A 408 -19.64 -47.71 -21.94
N ALA A 409 -18.83 -47.93 -20.91
CA ALA A 409 -18.20 -49.21 -20.60
C ALA A 409 -19.11 -50.23 -19.87
N ASN A 410 -20.34 -49.88 -19.45
CA ASN A 410 -21.15 -50.78 -18.60
C ASN A 410 -22.45 -51.33 -19.23
N ALA A 411 -22.65 -51.19 -20.54
CA ALA A 411 -23.85 -51.71 -21.23
C ALA A 411 -23.74 -53.17 -21.72
N ASN A 412 -22.57 -53.82 -21.65
CA ASN A 412 -22.34 -55.15 -22.25
C ASN A 412 -22.27 -56.34 -21.27
N ARG A 413 -22.66 -56.20 -20.00
CA ARG A 413 -22.57 -57.29 -18.99
C ARG A 413 -23.89 -57.93 -18.55
N ARG A 414 -25.02 -57.67 -19.22
CA ARG A 414 -26.33 -58.15 -18.77
C ARG A 414 -27.11 -58.97 -19.80
N THR A 415 -26.46 -59.89 -20.51
CA THR A 415 -27.15 -60.91 -21.34
C THR A 415 -26.38 -62.24 -21.38
N LYS A 416 -26.05 -62.82 -20.22
CA LYS A 416 -25.64 -64.24 -20.15
C LYS A 416 -25.75 -64.77 -18.73
N ALA A 417 -26.88 -65.40 -18.39
CA ALA A 417 -26.99 -66.57 -17.50
C ALA A 417 -28.43 -66.78 -17.02
N THR A 418 -29.24 -67.47 -17.82
CA THR A 418 -30.38 -68.27 -17.31
C THR A 418 -30.54 -69.48 -18.22
N ARG A 419 -29.68 -70.47 -18.01
CA ARG A 419 -29.91 -71.84 -18.47
C ARG A 419 -29.19 -72.78 -17.53
N THR A 420 -29.86 -73.88 -17.17
CA THR A 420 -29.45 -74.98 -16.27
C THR A 420 -29.61 -74.67 -14.78
N GLY A 421 -30.20 -75.53 -13.95
CA GLY A 421 -30.73 -76.86 -14.17
C GLY A 421 -31.54 -77.26 -12.92
N PHE A 422 -32.73 -77.79 -13.17
CA PHE A 422 -33.66 -78.30 -12.19
C PHE A 422 -33.37 -79.81 -12.03
N LEU A 423 -32.64 -80.22 -11.00
CA LEU A 423 -32.54 -81.63 -10.62
C LEU A 423 -32.35 -81.80 -9.11
N ASN A 424 -33.12 -82.79 -8.61
CA ASN A 424 -32.98 -83.57 -7.39
C ASN A 424 -33.67 -83.10 -6.10
N GLY A 425 -34.60 -83.97 -5.68
CA GLY A 425 -35.08 -84.11 -4.31
C GLY A 425 -36.10 -85.25 -4.21
N LYS A 426 -35.63 -86.50 -4.12
CA LYS A 426 -36.45 -87.70 -3.85
C LYS A 426 -35.99 -88.29 -2.51
N ARG A 427 -36.96 -88.79 -1.72
CA ARG A 427 -36.90 -89.54 -0.43
C ARG A 427 -36.82 -88.63 0.80
N PHE A 428 -37.65 -88.77 1.84
CA PHE A 428 -38.42 -89.92 2.33
C PHE A 428 -39.94 -89.73 2.30
#